data_AF-X1V8Q6-F1
#
_entry.id   AF-X1V8Q6-F1
#
_cell.length_a   1.000
_cell.length_b   1.000
_cell.length_c   1.000
_cell.angle_alpha   90.00
_cell.angle_beta   90.00
_cell.angle_gamma   90.00
#
_symmetry.space_group_name_H-M   'P 1'
#
loop_
_entity.id
_entity.type
_entity.pdbx_description
1 polymer ?
#
loop_
_entity_poly.entity_id
_entity_poly.type
_entity_poly.pdbx_seq_one_letter_code
_entity_poly.pdbx_strand_id
1 'polypeptide(L)' 'TQKLKPLITEEKGKKVKVKPKIVISVTYQEIQKSPNYESGFALRFPRFTALRPDRRPSDITTLIEVKKDFATQKRNWRYG' A
#
# COMPACT_ATOMS: atom_id res chain seq x y z
N THR A 1 4.53 -2.40 19.00
CA THR A 1 4.51 -0.96 18.63
C THR A 1 5.84 -0.21 18.82
N GLN A 2 6.95 -0.85 19.23
CA GLN A 2 8.21 -0.14 19.50
C GLN A 2 9.02 0.26 18.25
N LYS A 3 8.87 -0.43 17.10
CA LYS A 3 9.65 -0.18 15.88
C LYS A 3 9.25 1.07 15.08
N LEU A 4 8.06 1.63 15.30
CA LEU A 4 7.53 2.76 14.53
C LEU A 4 7.84 4.13 15.14
N LYS A 5 7.91 4.22 16.47
CA LYS A 5 8.15 5.46 17.22
C LYS A 5 9.38 6.25 16.74
N PRO A 6 10.56 5.64 16.48
CA PRO A 6 11.75 6.42 16.08
C PRO A 6 11.71 6.91 14.62
N LEU A 7 10.71 6.50 13.83
CA LEU A 7 10.61 6.87 12.41
C LEU A 7 9.57 7.97 12.16
N ILE A 8 8.89 8.46 13.20
CA ILE A 8 7.85 9.47 13.09
C ILE A 8 8.47 10.82 12.72
N THR A 9 7.99 11.43 11.63
CA THR A 9 8.41 12.77 11.17
C THR A 9 7.38 13.85 11.46
N GLU A 10 6.12 13.48 11.57
CA GLU A 10 5.01 14.39 11.87
C GLU A 10 3.87 13.59 12.51
N GLU A 11 3.29 14.07 13.60
CA GLU A 11 2.12 13.48 14.24
C GLU A 11 0.98 14.51 14.25
N LYS A 12 -0.15 14.16 13.65
CA LYS A 12 -1.38 14.97 13.59
C LYS A 12 -2.56 14.11 14.02
N GLY A 13 -2.88 14.15 15.32
CA GLY A 13 -3.94 13.34 15.91
C GLY A 13 -3.71 11.84 15.69
N LYS A 14 -4.63 11.15 15.02
CA LYS A 14 -4.49 9.71 14.70
C LYS A 14 -3.64 9.42 13.45
N LYS A 15 -3.15 10.46 12.76
CA LYS A 15 -2.31 10.32 11.56
C LYS A 15 -0.85 10.57 11.93
N VAL A 16 0.00 9.63 11.55
CA VAL A 16 1.43 9.70 11.79
C VAL A 16 2.14 9.55 10.44
N LYS A 17 2.97 10.53 10.07
CA LYS A 17 3.90 10.38 8.95
C LYS A 17 5.18 9.75 9.46
N VAL A 18 5.66 8.75 8.73
CA VAL A 18 6.87 8.01 9.07
C VAL A 18 7.86 8.07 7.91
N LYS A 19 9.16 8.02 8.22
CA LYS A 19 10.19 7.87 7.19
C LYS A 19 9.98 6.54 6.43
N PRO A 20 10.03 6.54 5.10
CA PRO A 20 9.83 5.34 4.29
C PRO A 20 11.04 4.41 4.41
N LYS A 21 11.05 3.60 5.48
CA LYS A 21 12.08 2.58 5.73
C LYS A 21 11.51 1.18 5.89
N ILE A 22 10.24 1.06 6.23
CA ILE A 22 9.61 -0.22 6.54
C ILE A 22 8.85 -0.70 5.30
N VAL A 23 9.19 -1.89 4.84
CA VAL A 23 8.47 -2.57 3.75
C VAL A 23 7.54 -3.61 4.36
N ILE A 24 6.31 -3.65 3.84
CA ILE A 24 5.29 -4.62 4.23
C ILE A 24 4.70 -5.27 2.98
N SER A 25 4.25 -6.51 3.14
CA SER A 25 3.39 -7.16 2.17
C SER A 25 1.93 -6.95 2.56
N VAL A 26 1.11 -6.60 1.56
CA VAL A 26 -0.33 -6.41 1.71
C VAL A 26 -1.05 -7.28 0.69
N THR A 27 -2.16 -7.86 1.12
CA THR A 27 -3.15 -8.52 0.24
C THR A 27 -4.36 -7.62 0.08
N TYR A 28 -4.99 -7.62 -1.08
CA TYR A 28 -6.16 -6.79 -1.39
C TYR A 28 -7.12 -7.56 -2.29
N GLN A 29 -8.38 -7.13 -2.35
CA GLN A 29 -9.38 -7.75 -3.22
C GLN A 29 -9.24 -7.28 -4.67
N GLU A 30 -9.09 -5.97 -4.86
CA GLU A 30 -8.93 -5.35 -6.17
C GLU A 30 -8.25 -4.00 -6.06
N ILE A 31 -7.74 -3.52 -7.19
CA ILE A 31 -7.24 -2.17 -7.41
C ILE A 31 -8.37 -1.37 -8.06
N GLN A 32 -8.62 -0.16 -7.54
CA GLN A 32 -9.63 0.78 -8.04
C GLN A 32 -8.97 2.10 -8.45
N LYS A 33 -9.50 2.78 -9.46
CA LYS A 33 -9.11 4.17 -9.75
C LYS A 33 -9.62 5.09 -8.64
N SER A 34 -8.80 6.03 -8.19
CA SER A 34 -9.20 7.00 -7.18
C SER A 34 -8.51 8.35 -7.41
N PRO A 35 -9.26 9.47 -7.44
CA PRO A 35 -8.68 10.81 -7.53
C PRO A 35 -8.09 11.30 -6.20
N ASN A 36 -8.36 10.61 -5.09
CA ASN A 36 -7.98 11.04 -3.75
C ASN A 36 -6.51 10.76 -3.40
N TYR A 37 -5.79 10.03 -4.24
CA TYR A 37 -4.41 9.64 -4.03
C TYR A 37 -3.58 10.05 -5.24
N GLU A 38 -2.36 10.55 -4.99
CA GLU A 38 -1.43 10.96 -6.05
C GLU A 38 -1.07 9.80 -7.01
N SER A 39 -1.15 8.56 -6.52
CA SER A 39 -0.98 7.35 -7.35
C SER A 39 -2.08 7.18 -8.41
N GLY A 40 -3.25 7.80 -8.23
CA GLY A 40 -4.43 7.56 -9.05
C GLY A 40 -5.14 6.23 -8.77
N PHE A 41 -4.67 5.45 -7.78
CA PHE A 41 -5.18 4.12 -7.45
C PHE A 41 -5.39 3.94 -5.95
N ALA A 42 -6.39 3.12 -5.59
CA ALA A 42 -6.67 2.66 -4.24
C ALA A 42 -6.77 1.14 -4.20
N LEU A 43 -6.26 0.53 -3.14
CA LEU A 43 -6.44 -0.90 -2.87
C LEU A 43 -7.75 -1.11 -2.10
N ARG A 44 -8.61 -2.02 -2.57
CA ARG A 44 -9.87 -2.37 -1.90
C ARG A 44 -9.62 -3.44 -0.84
N PHE A 45 -10.08 -3.15 0.39
CA PHE A 45 -9.89 -3.99 1.58
C PHE A 45 -8.46 -4.50 1.76
N PRO A 46 -7.45 -3.60 1.80
CA PRO A 46 -6.07 -4.01 2.01
C PRO A 46 -5.92 -4.62 3.41
N ARG A 47 -5.24 -5.76 3.48
CA ARG A 47 -4.92 -6.47 4.71
C ARG A 47 -3.41 -6.61 4.81
N PHE A 48 -2.88 -6.32 5.99
CA PHE A 48 -1.48 -6.60 6.30
C PHE A 48 -1.24 -8.10 6.26
N THR A 49 -0.20 -8.51 5.53
CA THR A 49 0.19 -9.92 5.41
C THR A 49 1.43 -10.21 6.25
N ALA A 50 2.50 -9.46 6.02
CA ALA A 50 3.78 -9.67 6.71
C ALA A 50 4.67 -8.44 6.67
N LEU A 51 5.57 -8.33 7.64
CA LEU A 51 6.70 -7.41 7.59
C LEU A 51 7.76 -8.01 6.66
N ARG A 52 8.37 -7.18 5.81
CA ARG A 52 9.42 -7.60 4.86
C ARG A 52 10.75 -6.95 5.19
N PRO A 53 11.40 -7.32 6.32
CA PRO A 53 12.72 -6.79 6.66
C PRO A 53 13.79 -7.25 5.66
N ASP A 54 13.49 -8.29 4.87
CA ASP A 54 14.30 -8.81 3.77
C ASP A 54 14.31 -7.91 2.52
N ARG A 55 13.42 -6.90 2.44
CA ARG A 55 13.27 -6.03 1.28
C ARG A 55 13.63 -4.59 1.60
N ARG A 56 14.28 -3.91 0.65
CA ARG A 56 14.58 -2.47 0.74
C ARG A 56 13.43 -1.65 0.17
N PRO A 57 13.27 -0.37 0.57
CA PRO A 57 12.29 0.54 -0.03
C PRO A 57 12.41 0.70 -1.55
N SER A 58 13.60 0.44 -2.13
CA SER A 58 13.82 0.42 -3.59
C SER A 58 13.18 -0.79 -4.28
N ASP A 59 12.89 -1.86 -3.54
CA ASP A 59 12.43 -3.15 -4.07
C ASP A 59 10.90 -3.30 -3.96
N ILE A 60 10.20 -2.23 -3.59
CA ILE A 60 8.75 -2.21 -3.45
C ILE A 60 8.07 -2.19 -4.82
N THR A 61 6.82 -2.61 -4.84
CA THR A 61 5.98 -2.52 -6.04
C THR A 61 5.91 -1.08 -6.54
N THR A 62 6.22 -0.90 -7.82
CA THR A 62 6.21 0.38 -8.52
C THR A 62 4.81 0.74 -8.99
N LEU A 63 4.58 2.03 -9.25
CA LEU A 63 3.30 2.49 -9.80
C LEU A 63 3.02 1.90 -11.20
N ILE A 64 4.07 1.60 -11.97
CA ILE A 64 3.95 0.96 -13.29
C ILE A 64 3.40 -0.45 -13.16
N GLU A 65 3.89 -1.21 -12.18
CA GLU A 65 3.39 -2.57 -11.88
C GLU A 65 1.94 -2.51 -11.40
N VAL A 66 1.59 -1.60 -10.48
CA VAL A 66 0.20 -1.41 -10.04
C VAL A 66 -0.74 -1.10 -11.21
N LYS A 67 -0.29 -0.28 -12.17
CA LYS A 67 -1.07 0.03 -13.38
C LYS A 67 -1.26 -1.19 -14.29
N LYS A 68 -0.22 -2.04 -14.42
CA LYS A 68 -0.30 -3.30 -15.17
C LYS A 68 -1.24 -4.29 -14.48
N ASP A 69 -1.13 -4.42 -13.16
CA ASP A 69 -2.01 -5.27 -12.36
C ASP A 69 -3.46 -4.81 -12.47
N PHE A 70 -3.72 -3.51 -12.38
CA PHE A 70 -5.05 -2.94 -12.60
C PHE A 70 -5.60 -3.26 -14.00
N ALA A 71 -4.78 -3.18 -15.05
CA ALA A 71 -5.19 -3.45 -16.43
C ALA A 71 -5.49 -4.94 -16.68
N THR A 72 -4.77 -5.84 -15.99
CA THR A 72 -4.91 -7.30 -16.14
C THR A 72 -5.89 -7.91 -15.15
N GLN A 73 -6.29 -7.17 -14.12
CA GLN A 73 -7.26 -7.60 -13.13
C GLN A 73 -8.59 -7.96 -13.78
N LYS A 74 -9.01 -9.22 -13.62
CA LYS A 74 -10.34 -9.67 -14.04
C LYS A 74 -11.39 -8.96 -13.19
N ARG A 75 -12.33 -8.24 -13.83
CA ARG A 75 -13.51 -7.68 -13.14
C ARG A 75 -14.36 -8.85 -12.64
N ASN A 76 -14.20 -9.20 -11.37
CA ASN A 76 -15.08 -10.16 -10.71
C ASN A 76 -16.42 -9.47 -10.43
N TRP A 77 -17.33 -9.49 -11.41
CA TRP A 77 -18.71 -9.05 -11.25
C TRP A 77 -19.56 -9.99 -10.35
N ARG A 78 -18.96 -11.02 -9.77
CA ARG A 78 -19.67 -12.15 -9.13
C ARG A 78 -20.00 -11.95 -7.65
N TYR A 79 -19.78 -10.75 -7.10
CA TYR A 79 -20.20 -10.39 -5.75
C TYR A 79 -20.92 -9.05 -5.78
N GLY A 80 -22.04 -9.03 -6.52
CA GLY A 80 -23.13 -8.07 -6.36
C GLY A 80 -24.22 -8.70 -5.51
#